data_AF-A0A565C8R8-F1
#
_entry.id   AF-A0A565C8R8-F1
#
_cell.length_a   1.000
_cell.length_b   1.000
_cell.length_c   1.000
_cell.angle_alpha   90.00
_cell.angle_beta   90.00
_cell.angle_gamma   90.00
#
_symmetry.space_group_name_H-M   'P 1'
#
loop_
_entity.id
_entity.type
_entity.pdbx_description
1 polymer ?
#
loop_
_entity_poly.entity_id
_entity_poly.type
_entity_poly.pdbx_seq_one_letter_code
_entity_poly.pdbx_strand_id
1 'polypeptide(L)'
;MAELMEALIISKDTTTTFPSFPQRVHLLWGENDRFFNLEFAKDLRVKLGEMTGLDSIENGGHLVHLEKPLVYNKILNKFLASVH
;
A
#
# COMPACT_ATOMS: atom_id res chain seq x y z
N MET A 1 2.18 3.51 -11.37
CA MET A 1 0.78 3.78 -10.99
C MET A 1 -0.21 2.86 -11.72
N ALA A 2 -0.01 2.58 -13.01
CA ALA A 2 -0.89 1.69 -13.77
C ALA A 2 -0.87 0.23 -13.26
N GLU A 3 0.30 -0.38 -13.07
CA GLU A 3 0.41 -1.81 -12.75
C GLU A 3 -0.25 -2.24 -11.42
N LEU A 4 -0.10 -1.47 -10.34
CA LEU A 4 -0.76 -1.80 -9.06
C LEU A 4 -2.28 -1.60 -9.14
N MET A 5 -2.73 -0.57 -9.84
CA MET A 5 -4.16 -0.30 -10.02
C MET A 5 -4.80 -1.34 -10.94
N GLU A 6 -4.09 -1.78 -11.97
CA GLU A 6 -4.48 -2.85 -12.88
C GLU A 6 -4.51 -4.21 -12.14
N ALA A 7 -3.51 -4.52 -11.32
CA ALA A 7 -3.52 -5.71 -10.45
C ALA A 7 -4.70 -5.72 -9.47
N LEU A 8 -5.07 -4.57 -8.91
CA LEU A 8 -6.24 -4.42 -8.04
C LEU A 8 -7.55 -4.66 -8.80
N ILE A 9 -7.67 -4.16 -10.03
CA ILE A 9 -8.83 -4.38 -10.91
C ILE A 9 -8.93 -5.86 -11.31
N ILE A 10 -7.81 -6.49 -11.68
CA ILE A 10 -7.72 -7.91 -12.08
C ILE A 10 -8.06 -8.86 -10.92
N SER A 11 -7.73 -8.49 -9.68
CA SER A 11 -8.01 -9.32 -8.50
C SER A 11 -9.48 -9.43 -8.10
N LYS A 12 -10.36 -8.63 -8.73
CA LYS A 12 -11.81 -8.71 -8.53
C LYS A 12 -12.40 -9.96 -9.21
N ASP A 13 -11.74 -10.47 -10.24
CA ASP A 13 -11.99 -11.78 -10.81
C ASP A 13 -11.23 -12.84 -9.97
N THR A 14 -11.99 -13.67 -9.28
CA THR A 14 -11.54 -14.64 -8.25
C THR A 14 -10.61 -15.75 -8.77
N THR A 15 -10.25 -15.73 -10.06
CA THR A 15 -9.41 -16.72 -10.73
C THR A 15 -8.00 -16.23 -11.04
N THR A 16 -7.71 -14.94 -10.85
CA THR A 16 -6.42 -14.38 -11.28
C THR A 16 -5.41 -14.37 -10.14
N THR A 17 -4.32 -15.10 -10.33
CA THR A 17 -3.12 -15.01 -9.50
C THR A 17 -2.64 -13.56 -9.49
N PHE A 18 -2.52 -12.96 -8.29
CA PHE A 18 -1.90 -11.64 -8.17
C PHE A 18 -0.53 -11.67 -8.86
N PRO A 19 -0.19 -10.64 -9.66
CA PRO A 19 1.12 -10.58 -10.26
C PRO A 19 2.17 -10.62 -9.16
N SER A 20 3.10 -11.57 -9.27
CA SER A 20 4.28 -11.60 -8.40
C SER A 20 5.15 -10.42 -8.80
N PHE A 21 5.29 -9.45 -7.91
CA PHE A 21 6.16 -8.31 -8.12
C PHE A 21 7.59 -8.69 -7.73
N PRO A 22 8.56 -8.68 -8.66
CA PRO A 22 9.96 -8.92 -8.32
C PRO A 22 10.57 -7.75 -7.52
N GLN A 23 9.96 -6.56 -7.60
CA GLN A 23 10.36 -5.40 -6.80
C GLN A 23 9.79 -5.43 -5.38
N ARG A 24 10.52 -4.81 -4.45
CA ARG A 24 10.01 -4.56 -3.09
C ARG A 24 8.84 -3.57 -3.14
N VAL A 25 7.73 -3.88 -2.50
CA VAL A 25 6.53 -3.03 -2.44
C VAL A 25 6.33 -2.54 -1.01
N HIS A 26 5.87 -1.30 -0.83
CA HIS A 26 5.57 -0.77 0.50
C HIS A 26 4.27 0.04 0.47
N LEU A 27 3.31 -0.39 1.26
CA LEU A 27 2.00 0.26 1.38
C LEU A 27 2.07 1.31 2.50
N LEU A 28 1.70 2.55 2.21
CA LEU A 28 1.48 3.60 3.21
C LEU A 28 -0.01 3.90 3.26
N TRP A 29 -0.65 3.68 4.42
CA TRP A 29 -2.10 3.69 4.54
C TRP A 29 -2.60 4.63 5.64
N GLY A 30 -3.68 5.37 5.38
CA GLY A 30 -4.39 6.11 6.43
C GLY A 30 -5.33 5.19 7.21
N GLU A 31 -5.27 5.18 8.54
CA GLU A 31 -6.12 4.32 9.37
C GLU A 31 -7.62 4.66 9.27
N ASN A 32 -7.93 5.92 8.97
CA ASN A 32 -9.28 6.46 8.84
C ASN A 32 -9.73 6.56 7.38
N ASP A 33 -9.08 5.86 6.44
CA ASP A 33 -9.55 5.78 5.06
C ASP A 33 -10.93 5.10 5.01
N ARG A 34 -11.93 5.88 4.58
CA ARG A 34 -13.34 5.45 4.48
C ARG A 34 -13.67 4.79 3.14
N PHE A 35 -12.81 4.94 2.15
CA PHE A 35 -12.95 4.30 0.84
C PHE A 35 -12.32 2.91 0.84
N PHE A 36 -11.12 2.78 1.43
CA PHE A 36 -10.41 1.52 1.60
C PHE A 36 -9.91 1.38 3.04
N ASN A 37 -10.63 0.62 3.85
CA ASN A 37 -10.29 0.44 5.27
C ASN A 37 -8.92 -0.23 5.46
N LEU A 38 -8.36 -0.12 6.66
CA LEU A 38 -7.05 -0.70 6.98
C LEU A 38 -7.00 -2.22 6.79
N GLU A 39 -8.12 -2.93 6.97
CA GLU A 39 -8.17 -4.38 6.77
C GLU A 39 -7.92 -4.75 5.31
N PHE A 40 -8.47 -3.98 4.37
CA PHE A 40 -8.17 -4.12 2.95
C PHE A 40 -6.66 -3.97 2.67
N ALA A 41 -5.99 -3.03 3.33
CA ALA A 41 -4.54 -2.84 3.18
C ALA A 41 -3.74 -4.05 3.68
N LYS A 42 -4.18 -4.68 4.78
CA LYS A 42 -3.56 -5.91 5.30
C LYS A 42 -3.77 -7.07 4.36
N ASP A 43 -4.99 -7.27 3.86
CA ASP A 43 -5.31 -8.30 2.87
C ASP A 43 -4.47 -8.11 1.61
N LEU A 44 -4.34 -6.86 1.16
CA LEU A 44 -3.52 -6.52 0.00
C LEU A 44 -2.04 -6.85 0.24
N ARG A 45 -1.50 -6.53 1.41
CA ARG A 45 -0.12 -6.92 1.79
C ARG A 45 0.07 -8.44 1.69
N VAL A 46 -0.86 -9.23 2.23
CA VAL A 46 -0.79 -10.70 2.17
C VAL A 46 -0.82 -11.19 0.73
N LYS A 47 -1.71 -10.63 -0.10
CA LYS A 47 -1.87 -10.99 -1.52
C LYS A 47 -0.65 -10.62 -2.36
N LEU A 48 0.03 -9.51 -2.06
CA LEU A 48 1.24 -9.07 -2.75
C LEU A 48 2.50 -9.83 -2.29
N GLY A 49 2.43 -10.56 -1.18
CA GLY A 49 3.47 -11.48 -0.71
C GLY A 49 4.52 -10.85 0.21
N GLU A 50 5.49 -11.67 0.61
CA GLU A 50 6.49 -11.38 1.67
C GLU A 50 7.37 -10.15 1.40
N MET A 51 7.55 -9.76 0.14
CA MET A 51 8.32 -8.55 -0.23
C MET A 51 7.52 -7.25 -0.05
N THR A 52 6.32 -7.33 0.53
CA THR A 52 5.43 -6.20 0.75
C THR A 52 5.40 -5.76 2.21
N GLY A 53 5.87 -4.53 2.45
CA GLY A 53 5.70 -3.83 3.72
C GLY A 53 4.37 -3.07 3.80
N LEU A 54 3.94 -2.77 5.02
CA LEU A 54 2.78 -1.92 5.30
C LEU A 54 3.08 -1.06 6.53
N ASP A 55 2.94 0.26 6.39
CA ASP A 55 2.87 1.21 7.50
C ASP A 55 1.51 1.91 7.50
N SER A 56 0.83 1.91 8.64
CA SER A 56 -0.37 2.71 8.86
C SER A 56 -0.02 4.06 9.50
N ILE A 57 -0.77 5.09 9.14
CA ILE A 57 -0.59 6.45 9.65
C ILE A 57 -1.84 6.82 10.44
N GLU A 58 -1.65 6.96 11.74
CA GLU A 58 -2.70 7.29 12.70
C GLU A 58 -3.39 8.61 12.34
N ASN A 59 -4.71 8.62 12.49
CA ASN A 59 -5.54 9.78 12.21
C ASN A 59 -5.38 10.32 10.77
N GLY A 60 -5.01 9.47 9.80
CA GLY A 60 -4.93 9.79 8.37
C GLY A 60 -6.04 9.11 7.58
N GLY A 61 -6.62 9.81 6.60
CA GLY A 61 -7.66 9.34 5.69
C GLY A 61 -7.11 8.87 4.35
N HIS A 62 -7.96 8.93 3.32
CA HIS A 62 -7.64 8.42 1.98
C HIS A 62 -6.45 9.13 1.32
N LEU A 63 -6.34 10.44 1.53
CA LEU A 63 -5.26 11.25 0.97
C LEU A 63 -4.21 11.54 2.04
N VAL A 64 -3.74 10.50 2.73
CA VAL A 64 -2.84 10.64 3.89
C VAL A 64 -1.55 11.39 3.61
N HIS A 65 -1.09 11.39 2.35
CA HIS A 65 0.06 12.18 1.90
C HIS A 65 -0.20 13.70 1.92
N LEU A 66 -1.45 14.14 1.72
CA LEU A 66 -1.86 15.55 1.86
C LEU A 66 -2.24 15.89 3.30
N GLU A 67 -2.86 14.95 4.00
CA GLU A 67 -3.35 15.17 5.37
C GLU A 67 -2.22 15.15 6.42
N LYS A 68 -1.25 14.24 6.26
CA LYS A 68 -0.13 14.00 7.20
C LYS A 68 1.22 14.00 6.48
N PRO A 69 1.57 15.07 5.73
CA PRO A 69 2.73 15.08 4.83
C PRO A 69 4.06 14.83 5.54
N LEU A 70 4.22 15.31 6.78
CA LEU A 70 5.46 15.11 7.55
C LEU A 70 5.69 13.64 7.91
N VAL A 71 4.67 12.97 8.44
CA VAL A 71 4.76 11.55 8.84
C VAL A 71 4.89 10.68 7.59
N TYR A 72 4.07 10.96 6.57
CA TYR A 72 4.13 10.29 5.28
C TYR A 72 5.52 10.35 4.66
N ASN A 73 6.09 11.55 4.51
CA ASN A 73 7.41 11.74 3.90
C ASN A 73 8.53 11.12 4.73
N LYS A 74 8.41 11.08 6.06
CA LYS A 74 9.39 10.37 6.92
C LYS A 74 9.41 8.88 6.61
N ILE A 75 8.25 8.24 6.50
CA ILE A 75 8.13 6.81 6.17
C ILE A 75 8.61 6.56 4.74
N LEU A 76 8.18 7.39 3.78
CA LEU A 76 8.61 7.30 2.38
C LEU A 76 10.13 7.40 2.24
N ASN A 77 10.76 8.39 2.87
CA ASN A 77 12.22 8.56 2.81
C ASN A 77 12.96 7.37 3.45
N LYS A 78 12.44 6.81 4.56
CA LYS A 78 13.00 5.61 5.18
C LYS A 78 12.93 4.41 4.23
N PHE A 79 11.80 4.23 3.54
CA PHE A 79 11.65 3.19 2.54
C PHE A 79 12.66 3.38 1.41
N LEU A 80 12.69 4.57 0.78
CA LEU A 80 13.59 4.87 -0.34
C LEU A 80 15.06 4.69 0.01
N ALA A 81 15.48 5.09 1.22
CA ALA A 81 16.84 4.85 1.69
C ALA A 81 17.18 3.35 1.81
N SER A 82 16.19 2.50 2.06
CA SER A 82 16.36 1.04 2.21
C SER A 82 16.39 0.26 0.89
N VAL A 83 16.12 0.89 -0.25
CA VAL A 83 16.07 0.25 -1.58
C VAL A 83 17.39 0.37 -2.36
N HIS A 84 18.50 0.63 -1.66
CA HIS A 84 19.86 0.60 -2.21
C HIS A 84 20.44 -0.81 -2.20
#